data_AF-A0A925Y2E4-F1
#
_entry.id   AF-A0A925Y2E4-F1
#
_cell.length_a   1.000
_cell.length_b   1.000
_cell.length_c   1.000
_cell.angle_alpha   90.00
_cell.angle_beta   90.00
_cell.angle_gamma   90.00
#
_symmetry.space_group_name_H-M   'P 1'
#
loop_
_entity.id
_entity.type
_entity.pdbx_description
1 polymer ?
#
loop_
_entity_poly.entity_id
_entity_poly.type
_entity_poly.pdbx_seq_one_letter_code
_entity_poly.pdbx_strand_id
1 'polypeptide(L)'
;MILRILCLLVLTSSILVAADNKEQINTFFATKRVSEYPVAAWEAPRDMSVGQWVRYGLVDDDDVRSIMISRIVLHEGDEWTIEMELIATDAITITQFTIKGLDAARRSGKSDDMEITKIKIKSNNDDVIVIDGIVLSMAKSTYSKSLSGWTAPSTNL
;
A
#
# COMPACT_ATOMS: atom_id res chain seq x y z
N MET A 1 20.83 -39.37 -18.35
CA MET A 1 21.27 -38.49 -19.46
C MET A 1 20.18 -37.46 -19.67
N ILE A 2 20.49 -36.22 -19.30
CA ILE A 2 19.65 -35.03 -19.29
C ILE A 2 19.57 -34.47 -20.71
N LEU A 3 18.37 -34.16 -21.24
CA LEU A 3 18.20 -33.18 -22.32
C LEU A 3 16.74 -32.70 -22.37
N ARG A 4 16.44 -31.57 -21.71
CA ARG A 4 16.20 -30.22 -22.29
C ARG A 4 14.86 -30.13 -23.03
N ILE A 5 13.90 -29.45 -22.39
CA ILE A 5 13.59 -28.04 -22.66
C ILE A 5 13.10 -27.85 -24.11
N LEU A 6 11.78 -27.87 -24.27
CA LEU A 6 11.14 -26.84 -25.07
C LEU A 6 10.13 -26.15 -24.16
N CYS A 7 10.69 -25.29 -23.32
CA CYS A 7 9.97 -24.19 -22.72
C CYS A 7 9.48 -23.37 -23.90
N LEU A 8 8.24 -23.64 -24.34
CA LEU A 8 7.53 -22.80 -25.29
C LEU A 8 7.16 -21.52 -24.54
N LEU A 9 8.19 -20.71 -24.35
CA LEU A 9 8.18 -19.33 -23.91
C LEU A 9 7.46 -18.56 -25.01
N VAL A 10 6.13 -18.67 -25.04
CA VAL A 10 5.30 -17.72 -25.77
C VAL A 10 5.30 -16.45 -24.94
N LEU A 11 6.35 -15.65 -25.17
CA LEU A 11 6.30 -14.21 -25.04
C LEU A 11 5.05 -13.73 -25.80
N THR A 12 3.94 -13.57 -25.08
CA THR A 12 2.90 -12.60 -25.42
C THR A 12 2.92 -11.55 -24.33
N SER A 13 4.03 -10.83 -24.27
CA SER A 13 4.07 -9.52 -23.62
C SER A 13 3.10 -8.59 -24.37
N SER A 14 2.30 -7.87 -23.58
CA SER A 14 1.63 -6.61 -23.95
C SER A 14 0.29 -6.75 -24.67
N ILE A 15 -0.80 -6.88 -23.90
CA ILE A 15 -2.18 -6.35 -24.13
C ILE A 15 -3.14 -6.82 -23.00
N LEU A 16 -2.75 -7.81 -22.17
CA LEU A 16 -3.69 -8.48 -21.26
C LEU A 16 -3.90 -7.87 -19.86
N VAL A 17 -3.42 -6.67 -19.55
CA VAL A 17 -3.56 -6.14 -18.16
C VAL A 17 -4.98 -5.59 -17.92
N ALA A 18 -5.54 -4.78 -18.83
CA ALA A 18 -6.84 -4.14 -18.59
C ALA A 18 -8.05 -5.10 -18.65
N ALA A 19 -8.02 -6.09 -19.56
CA ALA A 19 -9.09 -7.07 -19.68
C ALA A 19 -9.14 -8.00 -18.45
N ASP A 20 -7.98 -8.45 -17.97
CA ASP A 20 -7.85 -9.28 -16.76
C ASP A 20 -8.25 -8.49 -15.50
N ASN A 21 -7.84 -7.22 -15.39
CA ASN A 21 -8.21 -6.37 -14.25
C ASN A 21 -9.73 -6.20 -14.11
N LYS A 22 -10.43 -5.91 -15.22
CA LYS A 22 -11.88 -5.74 -15.20
C LYS A 22 -12.59 -7.01 -14.73
N GLU A 23 -12.17 -8.18 -15.21
CA GLU A 23 -12.71 -9.47 -14.77
C GLU A 23 -12.42 -9.72 -13.29
N GLN A 24 -11.20 -9.42 -12.85
CA GLN A 24 -10.79 -9.58 -11.46
C GLN A 24 -11.60 -8.69 -10.51
N ILE A 25 -11.83 -7.42 -10.88
CA ILE A 25 -12.68 -6.47 -10.16
C ILE A 25 -14.10 -7.00 -10.09
N ASN A 26 -14.69 -7.37 -11.22
CA ASN A 26 -16.06 -7.90 -11.27
C ASN A 26 -16.21 -9.14 -10.41
N THR A 27 -15.25 -10.06 -10.45
CA THR A 27 -15.24 -11.30 -9.65
C THR A 27 -15.17 -10.99 -8.16
N PHE A 28 -14.32 -10.04 -7.76
CA PHE A 28 -14.19 -9.63 -6.36
C PHE A 28 -15.51 -9.08 -5.82
N PHE A 29 -16.16 -8.17 -6.55
CA PHE A 29 -17.42 -7.55 -6.13
C PHE A 29 -18.64 -8.46 -6.29
N ALA A 30 -18.61 -9.44 -7.20
CA ALA A 30 -19.64 -10.46 -7.31
C ALA A 30 -19.61 -11.43 -6.12
N THR A 31 -18.45 -11.59 -5.47
CA THR A 31 -18.28 -12.47 -4.31
C THR A 31 -18.88 -11.82 -3.07
N LYS A 32 -20.12 -12.18 -2.72
CA LYS A 32 -20.71 -11.77 -1.44
C LYS A 32 -20.05 -12.51 -0.28
N ARG A 33 -19.31 -11.77 0.55
CA ARG A 33 -18.85 -12.23 1.87
C ARG A 33 -19.43 -11.29 2.92
N VAL A 34 -20.29 -11.84 3.77
CA VAL A 34 -20.79 -11.14 4.96
C VAL A 34 -20.12 -11.80 6.16
N SER A 35 -19.50 -10.99 7.02
CA SER A 35 -18.95 -11.43 8.29
C SER A 35 -19.42 -10.43 9.35
N GLU A 36 -20.11 -10.94 10.35
CA GLU A 36 -20.56 -10.17 11.50
C GLU A 36 -19.49 -10.28 12.58
N TYR A 37 -19.05 -9.14 13.09
CA TYR A 37 -18.08 -9.06 14.19
C TYR A 37 -18.82 -8.63 15.45
N PRO A 38 -18.90 -9.49 16.49
CA PRO A 38 -19.48 -9.09 17.75
C PRO A 38 -18.62 -8.00 18.40
N VAL A 39 -19.23 -7.16 19.24
CA VAL A 39 -18.50 -6.20 20.06
C VAL A 39 -17.57 -6.99 20.99
N ALA A 40 -16.27 -6.89 20.74
CA ALA A 40 -15.23 -7.49 21.58
C ALA A 40 -14.59 -6.43 22.48
N ALA A 41 -14.08 -6.86 23.63
CA ALA A 41 -13.21 -6.01 24.45
C ALA A 41 -11.96 -5.63 23.64
N TRP A 42 -11.36 -4.49 23.98
CA TRP A 42 -10.11 -4.09 23.34
C TRP A 42 -9.03 -5.14 23.62
N GLU A 43 -8.41 -5.64 22.55
CA GLU A 43 -7.24 -6.49 22.59
C GLU A 43 -6.09 -5.78 21.88
N ALA A 44 -4.86 -5.98 22.37
CA ALA A 44 -3.69 -5.47 21.69
C ALA A 44 -3.67 -6.01 20.23
N PRO A 45 -3.33 -5.18 19.22
CA PRO A 45 -3.24 -5.64 17.85
C PRO A 45 -2.31 -6.85 17.76
N ARG A 46 -2.73 -7.88 17.01
CA ARG A 46 -1.87 -9.04 16.75
C ARG A 46 -0.51 -8.61 16.19
N ASP A 47 0.51 -9.40 16.48
CA ASP A 47 1.84 -9.19 15.95
C ASP A 47 1.83 -9.19 14.41
N MET A 48 2.64 -8.29 13.85
CA MET A 48 2.84 -8.21 12.41
C MET A 48 3.78 -9.33 11.96
N SER A 49 3.54 -9.86 10.77
CA SER A 49 4.45 -10.82 10.16
C SER A 49 4.54 -10.63 8.64
N VAL A 50 5.73 -10.88 8.11
CA VAL A 50 5.96 -10.88 6.66
C VAL A 50 5.02 -11.91 6.03
N GLY A 51 4.37 -11.53 4.93
CA GLY A 51 3.36 -12.32 4.24
C GLY A 51 1.93 -12.09 4.73
N GLN A 52 1.71 -11.34 5.81
CA GLN A 52 0.36 -10.85 6.12
C GLN A 52 -0.11 -9.91 5.04
N TRP A 53 -1.35 -10.09 4.59
CA TRP A 53 -1.98 -9.25 3.58
C TRP A 53 -3.46 -9.06 3.83
N VAL A 54 -3.98 -7.95 3.33
CA VAL A 54 -5.39 -7.60 3.33
C VAL A 54 -5.77 -7.18 1.91
N ARG A 55 -6.90 -7.66 1.41
CA ARG A 55 -7.48 -7.24 0.13
C ARG A 55 -8.87 -6.71 0.38
N TYR A 56 -9.17 -5.53 -0.14
CA TYR A 56 -10.46 -4.89 -0.02
C TYR A 56 -10.83 -4.19 -1.33
N GLY A 57 -12.13 -4.01 -1.54
CA GLY A 57 -12.66 -3.28 -2.67
C GLY A 57 -12.84 -1.81 -2.29
N LEU A 58 -12.59 -0.94 -3.25
CA LEU A 58 -12.89 0.48 -3.17
C LEU A 58 -13.95 0.81 -4.22
N VAL A 59 -14.92 1.63 -3.82
CA VAL A 59 -15.94 2.21 -4.70
C VAL A 59 -15.88 3.71 -4.44
N ASP A 60 -15.64 4.49 -5.48
CA ASP A 60 -15.65 5.95 -5.37
C ASP A 60 -17.06 6.52 -5.55
N ASP A 61 -17.17 7.85 -5.51
CA ASP A 61 -18.45 8.56 -5.63
C ASP A 61 -19.12 8.38 -7.00
N ASP A 62 -18.36 7.97 -8.03
CA ASP A 62 -18.83 7.72 -9.40
C ASP A 62 -19.14 6.23 -9.66
N ASP A 63 -19.22 5.40 -8.61
CA ASP A 63 -19.37 3.92 -8.65
C ASP A 63 -18.23 3.22 -9.43
N VAL A 64 -17.07 3.86 -9.55
CA VAL A 64 -15.88 3.24 -10.12
C VAL A 64 -15.27 2.31 -9.09
N ARG A 65 -15.11 1.05 -9.51
CA ARG A 65 -14.63 -0.04 -8.66
C ARG A 65 -13.16 -0.30 -8.86
N SER A 66 -12.44 -0.46 -7.77
CA SER A 66 -11.05 -0.89 -7.76
C SER A 66 -10.78 -1.85 -6.61
N ILE A 67 -9.65 -2.54 -6.66
CA ILE A 67 -9.19 -3.44 -5.60
C ILE A 67 -7.90 -2.89 -5.03
N MET A 68 -7.80 -2.82 -3.72
CA MET A 68 -6.57 -2.54 -3.00
C MET A 68 -6.08 -3.79 -2.28
N ILE A 69 -4.80 -4.11 -2.44
CA ILE A 69 -4.11 -5.17 -1.71
C ILE A 69 -2.97 -4.53 -0.92
N SER A 70 -2.98 -4.66 0.40
CA SER A 70 -1.88 -4.25 1.26
C SER A 70 -1.19 -5.48 1.83
N ARG A 71 0.14 -5.58 1.73
CA ARG A 71 0.92 -6.73 2.20
C ARG A 71 2.22 -6.31 2.87
N ILE A 72 2.62 -7.03 3.91
CA ILE A 72 3.94 -6.87 4.54
C ILE A 72 4.93 -7.73 3.76
N VAL A 73 5.90 -7.12 3.09
CA VAL A 73 6.83 -7.80 2.17
C VAL A 73 8.23 -8.00 2.74
N LEU A 74 8.64 -7.20 3.72
CA LEU A 74 9.96 -7.28 4.33
C LEU A 74 9.93 -6.75 5.77
N HIS A 75 10.77 -7.32 6.62
CA HIS A 75 11.08 -6.82 7.95
C HIS A 75 12.57 -6.99 8.21
N GLU A 76 13.30 -5.89 8.36
CA GLU A 76 14.74 -5.85 8.58
C GLU A 76 15.07 -4.92 9.77
N GLY A 77 15.47 -5.50 10.91
CA GLY A 77 15.76 -4.73 12.11
C GLY A 77 14.51 -4.06 12.69
N ASP A 78 14.43 -2.74 12.61
CA ASP A 78 13.28 -1.91 13.05
C ASP A 78 12.48 -1.35 11.84
N GLU A 79 12.81 -1.80 10.63
CA GLU A 79 12.17 -1.35 9.39
C GLU A 79 11.20 -2.39 8.83
N TRP A 80 9.96 -1.95 8.62
CA TRP A 80 8.90 -2.73 8.00
C TRP A 80 8.63 -2.21 6.59
N THR A 81 8.66 -3.08 5.59
CA THR A 81 8.22 -2.72 4.23
C THR A 81 6.82 -3.22 3.97
N ILE A 82 5.91 -2.28 3.68
CA ILE A 82 4.52 -2.53 3.30
C ILE A 82 4.37 -2.20 1.82
N GLU A 83 3.77 -3.10 1.07
CA GLU A 83 3.42 -2.88 -0.32
C GLU A 83 1.91 -2.77 -0.48
N MET A 84 1.49 -1.73 -1.21
CA MET A 84 0.12 -1.47 -1.62
C MET A 84 0.01 -1.65 -3.13
N GLU A 85 -0.87 -2.52 -3.57
CA GLU A 85 -1.18 -2.76 -4.98
C GLU A 85 -2.63 -2.34 -5.23
N LEU A 86 -2.80 -1.30 -6.05
CA LEU A 86 -4.08 -0.79 -6.53
C LEU A 86 -4.33 -1.33 -7.93
N ILE A 87 -5.43 -2.06 -8.09
CA ILE A 87 -5.90 -2.62 -9.35
C ILE A 87 -7.13 -1.85 -9.79
N ALA A 88 -6.95 -1.00 -10.79
CA ALA A 88 -8.01 -0.28 -11.50
C ALA A 88 -8.30 -0.96 -12.84
N THR A 89 -9.41 -0.57 -13.49
CA THR A 89 -9.85 -1.19 -14.74
C THR A 89 -8.79 -1.13 -15.84
N ASP A 90 -8.04 -0.04 -15.91
CA ASP A 90 -7.07 0.28 -16.95
C ASP A 90 -5.62 0.30 -16.46
N ALA A 91 -5.39 0.20 -15.15
CA ALA A 91 -4.07 0.36 -14.57
C ALA A 91 -3.84 -0.51 -13.32
N ILE A 92 -2.57 -0.85 -13.08
CA ILE A 92 -2.09 -1.39 -11.81
C ILE A 92 -1.01 -0.47 -11.27
N THR A 93 -1.17 -0.02 -10.02
CA THR A 93 -0.15 0.77 -9.33
C THR A 93 0.32 0.02 -8.09
N ILE A 94 1.63 -0.20 -7.98
CA ILE A 94 2.27 -0.81 -6.82
C ILE A 94 3.10 0.26 -6.12
N THR A 95 2.86 0.45 -4.83
CA THR A 95 3.60 1.37 -3.98
C THR A 95 4.17 0.62 -2.78
N GLN A 96 5.48 0.67 -2.58
CA GLN A 96 6.15 0.16 -1.39
C GLN A 96 6.53 1.31 -0.46
N PHE A 97 6.29 1.14 0.83
CA PHE A 97 6.74 2.03 1.90
C PHE A 97 7.63 1.22 2.84
N THR A 98 8.83 1.71 3.12
CA THR A 98 9.65 1.22 4.23
C THR A 98 9.51 2.19 5.38
N ILE A 99 9.11 1.66 6.54
CA ILE A 99 8.74 2.43 7.72
C ILE A 99 9.56 1.92 8.91
N LYS A 100 10.29 2.84 9.53
CA LYS A 100 11.00 2.62 10.78
C LYS A 100 10.13 3.04 11.97
N GLY A 101 10.23 2.33 13.10
CA GLY A 101 9.51 2.65 14.34
C GLY A 101 8.02 2.26 14.35
N LEU A 102 7.58 1.46 13.37
CA LEU A 102 6.17 1.04 13.26
C LEU A 102 5.72 0.21 14.48
N ASP A 103 6.59 -0.64 15.04
CA ASP A 103 6.26 -1.42 16.23
C ASP A 103 6.10 -0.55 17.48
N ALA A 104 6.95 0.47 17.64
CA ALA A 104 6.85 1.42 18.73
C ALA A 104 5.53 2.21 18.63
N ALA A 105 5.20 2.71 17.44
CA ALA A 105 3.97 3.45 17.17
C ALA A 105 2.70 2.61 17.40
N ARG A 106 2.71 1.32 17.04
CA ARG A 106 1.59 0.40 17.32
C ARG A 106 1.35 0.18 18.81
N ARG A 107 2.41 0.15 19.61
CA ARG A 107 2.32 -0.02 21.07
C ARG A 107 1.92 1.27 21.79
N SER A 108 2.46 2.40 21.35
CA SER A 108 2.24 3.70 21.99
C SER A 108 0.98 4.43 21.51
N GLY A 109 0.47 4.06 20.31
CA GLY A 109 -0.60 4.78 19.62
C GLY A 109 -0.18 6.13 19.06
N LYS A 110 1.12 6.46 19.05
CA LYS A 110 1.65 7.74 18.58
C LYS A 110 2.37 7.58 17.24
N SER A 111 1.97 8.36 16.25
CA SER A 111 2.57 8.36 14.92
C SER A 111 3.90 9.12 14.83
N ASP A 112 4.23 9.91 15.85
CA ASP A 112 5.44 10.76 15.85
C ASP A 112 6.74 9.94 15.85
N ASP A 113 6.66 8.68 16.31
CA ASP A 113 7.76 7.73 16.35
C ASP A 113 7.97 7.00 15.00
N MET A 114 7.14 7.28 13.98
CA MET A 114 7.22 6.65 12.67
C MET A 114 8.01 7.50 11.67
N GLU A 115 8.95 6.87 10.99
CA GLU A 115 9.70 7.49 9.90
C GLU A 115 9.58 6.64 8.63
N ILE A 116 9.15 7.26 7.52
CA ILE A 116 9.15 6.61 6.21
C ILE A 116 10.55 6.79 5.61
N THR A 117 11.32 5.72 5.54
CA THR A 117 12.71 5.75 5.08
C THR A 117 12.83 5.55 3.57
N LYS A 118 11.85 4.89 2.95
CA LYS A 118 11.84 4.65 1.50
C LYS A 118 10.44 4.56 0.94
N ILE A 119 10.23 5.11 -0.25
CA ILE A 119 9.04 4.87 -1.06
C ILE A 119 9.48 4.39 -2.45
N LYS A 120 8.88 3.32 -2.96
CA LYS A 120 9.03 2.91 -4.35
C LYS A 120 7.67 2.87 -5.02
N ILE A 121 7.52 3.48 -6.18
CA ILE A 121 6.29 3.47 -6.94
C ILE A 121 6.58 2.83 -8.29
N LYS A 122 5.71 1.90 -8.70
CA LYS A 122 5.67 1.32 -10.03
C LYS A 122 4.25 1.40 -10.54
N SER A 123 4.04 2.02 -11.69
CA SER A 123 2.75 2.01 -12.39
C SER A 123 2.89 1.17 -13.66
N ASN A 124 1.92 0.28 -13.92
CA ASN A 124 1.82 -0.55 -15.12
C ASN A 124 3.13 -1.30 -15.49
N ASN A 125 3.98 -0.68 -16.31
CA ASN A 125 5.31 -1.16 -16.71
C ASN A 125 6.36 -0.03 -16.78
N ASP A 126 6.08 1.12 -16.19
CA ASP A 126 6.98 2.28 -16.18
C ASP A 126 8.15 2.08 -15.20
N ASP A 127 9.19 2.90 -15.38
CA ASP A 127 10.40 2.88 -14.56
C ASP A 127 10.07 3.03 -13.08
N VAL A 128 10.76 2.26 -12.23
CA VAL A 128 10.58 2.31 -10.78
C VAL A 128 11.07 3.67 -10.27
N ILE A 129 10.14 4.49 -9.79
CA ILE A 129 10.47 5.75 -9.13
C ILE A 129 10.77 5.44 -7.66
N VAL A 130 12.03 5.58 -7.28
CA VAL A 130 12.48 5.43 -5.89
C VAL A 130 12.63 6.81 -5.27
N ILE A 131 11.89 7.06 -4.20
CA ILE A 131 11.97 8.29 -3.40
C ILE A 131 12.56 7.89 -2.05
N ASP A 132 13.81 8.29 -1.81
CA ASP A 132 14.50 8.03 -0.55
C ASP A 132 14.10 9.04 0.55
N GLY A 133 14.21 8.63 1.81
CA GLY A 133 13.75 9.38 2.99
C GLY A 133 14.31 10.80 3.13
N ILE A 134 15.44 11.14 2.49
CA ILE A 134 15.97 12.51 2.45
C ILE A 134 15.03 13.45 1.67
N VAL A 135 14.50 13.00 0.53
CA VAL A 135 13.55 13.81 -0.26
C VAL A 135 12.21 13.92 0.49
N LEU A 136 11.82 12.86 1.19
CA LEU A 136 10.59 12.83 1.98
C LEU A 136 10.65 13.70 3.24
N SER A 137 11.80 13.74 3.92
CA SER A 137 12.04 14.62 5.08
C SER A 137 12.16 16.09 4.65
N MET A 138 12.71 16.37 3.48
CA MET A 138 12.66 17.72 2.87
C MET A 138 11.24 18.14 2.50
N ALA A 139 10.42 17.23 1.95
CA ALA A 139 9.01 17.47 1.69
C ALA A 139 8.23 17.70 3.00
N LYS A 140 8.40 16.86 4.02
CA LYS A 140 7.79 17.02 5.36
C LYS A 140 8.19 18.35 6.01
N SER A 141 9.45 18.75 5.91
CA SER A 141 9.94 20.06 6.41
C SER A 141 9.29 21.24 5.67
N THR A 142 9.08 21.11 4.37
CA THR A 142 8.45 22.16 3.55
C THR A 142 6.94 22.25 3.82
N TYR A 143 6.25 21.11 3.90
CA TYR A 143 4.81 21.04 4.25
C TYR A 143 4.56 21.49 5.69
N SER A 144 5.39 21.07 6.66
CA SER A 144 5.29 21.51 8.05
C SER A 144 5.48 23.02 8.20
N LYS A 145 6.45 23.62 7.47
CA LYS A 145 6.63 25.08 7.44
C LYS A 145 5.45 25.82 6.80
N SER A 146 4.83 25.24 5.79
CA SER A 146 3.63 25.80 5.15
C SER A 146 2.40 25.72 6.06
N LEU A 147 2.22 24.59 6.76
CA LEU A 147 1.15 24.39 7.76
C LEU A 147 1.32 25.26 9.01
N SER A 148 2.56 25.52 9.47
CA SER A 148 2.82 26.50 10.54
C SER A 148 2.53 27.95 10.13
N GLY A 149 2.37 28.22 8.83
CA GLY A 149 1.87 29.50 8.34
C GLY A 149 0.35 29.67 8.43
N TRP A 150 -0.39 28.58 8.71
CA TRP A 150 -1.86 28.55 8.78
C TRP A 150 -2.42 28.45 10.20
N THR A 151 -1.57 28.31 11.22
CA THR A 151 -2.00 28.57 12.60
C THR A 151 -2.15 30.07 12.80
N ALA A 152 -3.35 30.57 12.50
CA ALA A 152 -3.78 31.89 12.93
C ALA A 152 -3.53 32.06 14.44
N PRO A 153 -3.20 33.28 14.94
CA PRO A 153 -3.05 33.52 16.35
C PRO A 153 -4.36 33.13 17.05
N SER A 154 -4.28 32.30 18.09
CA SER A 154 -5.38 32.06 19.02
C SER A 154 -5.75 33.41 19.64
N THR A 155 -6.75 34.06 19.08
CA THR A 155 -7.29 35.29 19.63
C THR A 155 -8.29 34.86 20.68
N ASN A 156 -7.94 35.07 21.95
CA ASN A 156 -8.84 34.93 23.08
C ASN A 156 -10.09 35.79 22.83
N LEU A 157 -11.26 35.15 22.84
CA LEU A 157 -12.54 35.75 23.18
C LEU A 157 -13.28 34.79 24.11
#